data_AF-A0A833WNF4-F1
#
_entry.id   AF-A0A833WNF4-F1
#
_cell.length_a   1.000
_cell.length_b   1.000
_cell.length_c   1.000
_cell.angle_alpha   90.00
_cell.angle_beta   90.00
_cell.angle_gamma   90.00
#
_symmetry.space_group_name_H-M   'P 1'
#
loop_
_entity.id
_entity.type
_entity.pdbx_description
1 polymer ?
#
loop_
_entity_poly.entity_id
_entity_poly.type
_entity_poly.pdbx_seq_one_letter_code
_entity_poly.pdbx_strand_id
1 'polypeptide(L)'
;MPSVLQKGMRALGLAFKMIADDYKPFVAFIVVNKRHQARAFPVNPRDRDSKGTVKPGAVIASVIIDPHRLGFYFWDDSTLQDTSRPCPPEWV
;
A
#
# COMPACT_ATOMS: atom_id res chain seq x y z
N MET A 1 -15.96 -4.27 -2.33
CA MET A 1 -14.92 -3.25 -2.60
C MET A 1 -15.03 -2.50 -3.94
N PRO A 2 -15.63 -3.02 -5.05
CA PRO A 2 -15.76 -2.24 -6.31
C PRO A 2 -16.50 -0.90 -6.13
N SER A 3 -17.40 -0.85 -5.14
CA SER A 3 -18.22 0.31 -4.84
C SER A 3 -17.44 1.51 -4.28
N VAL A 4 -16.31 1.29 -3.59
CA VAL A 4 -15.53 2.40 -3.00
C VAL A 4 -14.71 3.11 -4.06
N LEU A 5 -13.97 2.37 -4.90
CA LEU A 5 -13.27 2.96 -6.05
C LEU A 5 -14.26 3.70 -6.95
N GLN A 6 -15.37 3.05 -7.32
CA GLN A 6 -16.32 3.65 -8.25
C GLN A 6 -16.93 4.95 -7.68
N LYS A 7 -17.26 4.98 -6.39
CA LYS A 7 -17.74 6.20 -5.73
C LYS A 7 -16.65 7.27 -5.66
N GLY A 8 -15.43 6.90 -5.27
CA GLY A 8 -14.29 7.81 -5.18
C GLY A 8 -13.95 8.46 -6.52
N MET A 9 -13.84 7.67 -7.58
CA MET A 9 -13.53 8.16 -8.93
C MET A 9 -14.64 9.06 -9.49
N ARG A 10 -15.91 8.75 -9.22
CA ARG A 10 -17.03 9.63 -9.60
C ARG A 10 -16.97 10.97 -8.86
N ALA A 11 -16.70 10.95 -7.56
CA ALA A 11 -16.59 12.17 -6.76
C ALA A 11 -15.41 13.04 -7.21
N LEU A 12 -14.24 12.44 -7.46
CA LEU A 12 -13.07 13.15 -8.01
C LEU A 12 -13.37 13.74 -9.39
N GLY A 13 -14.04 12.99 -10.27
CA GLY A 13 -14.43 13.49 -11.59
C GLY A 13 -15.37 14.70 -11.54
N LEU A 14 -16.29 14.74 -10.57
CA LEU A 14 -17.15 15.91 -10.33
C LEU A 14 -16.34 17.11 -9.82
N ALA A 15 -15.42 16.87 -8.87
CA ALA A 15 -14.56 17.93 -8.33
C ALA A 15 -13.64 18.54 -9.40
N PHE A 16 -13.11 17.73 -10.32
CA PHE A 16 -12.28 18.22 -11.42
C PHE A 16 -13.04 19.14 -12.37
N LYS A 17 -14.30 18.83 -12.68
CA LYS A 17 -15.16 19.71 -13.50
C LYS A 17 -15.46 21.06 -12.84
N MET A 18 -15.45 21.11 -11.51
CA MET A 18 -15.59 22.39 -10.80
C MET A 18 -14.36 23.29 -10.94
N ILE A 19 -13.21 22.73 -11.31
CA ILE A 19 -11.96 23.48 -11.55
C ILE A 19 -11.94 24.01 -12.99
N ALA A 20 -12.11 23.13 -13.98
CA ALA A 20 -12.30 23.49 -15.39
C ALA A 20 -12.94 22.33 -16.16
N ASP A 21 -13.71 22.64 -17.22
CA ASP A 21 -14.47 21.65 -18.00
C ASP A 21 -13.58 20.60 -18.71
N ASP A 22 -12.35 20.96 -19.04
CA ASP A 22 -11.37 20.11 -19.72
C ASP A 22 -10.28 19.54 -18.78
N TYR A 23 -10.36 19.82 -17.47
CA TYR A 23 -9.37 19.33 -16.50
C TYR A 23 -9.51 17.83 -16.25
N LYS A 24 -8.61 17.04 -16.84
CA LYS A 24 -8.57 15.58 -16.76
C LYS A 24 -7.19 15.10 -16.30
N PRO A 25 -6.85 15.25 -15.00
CA PRO A 25 -5.56 14.81 -14.50
C PRO A 25 -5.46 13.27 -14.48
N PHE A 26 -4.23 12.78 -14.52
CA PHE A 26 -3.95 11.37 -14.20
C PHE A 26 -4.18 11.13 -12.72
N VAL A 27 -4.95 10.09 -12.39
CA VAL A 27 -5.27 9.72 -11.01
C VAL A 27 -4.71 8.34 -10.71
N ALA A 28 -3.92 8.27 -9.63
CA ALA A 28 -3.47 7.02 -9.06
C ALA A 28 -4.25 6.79 -7.74
N PHE A 29 -5.07 5.74 -7.68
CA PHE A 29 -5.87 5.40 -6.50
C PHE A 29 -5.27 4.24 -5.71
N ILE A 30 -4.65 4.55 -4.57
CA ILE A 30 -3.95 3.56 -3.73
C ILE A 30 -4.83 3.20 -2.54
N VAL A 31 -5.19 1.92 -2.37
CA VAL A 31 -5.85 1.47 -1.13
C VAL A 31 -4.82 0.92 -0.18
N VAL A 32 -4.75 1.51 1.02
CA VAL A 32 -3.75 1.20 2.03
C VAL A 32 -4.41 0.39 3.14
N ASN A 33 -4.02 -0.87 3.31
CA ASN A 33 -4.61 -1.75 4.31
C ASN A 33 -3.63 -2.02 5.46
N LYS A 34 -3.78 -1.36 6.62
CA LYS A 34 -2.89 -1.61 7.79
C LYS A 34 -3.28 -2.81 8.66
N ARG A 35 -4.46 -3.41 8.44
CA ARG A 35 -5.05 -4.42 9.34
C ARG A 35 -5.21 -5.78 8.66
N HIS A 36 -4.10 -6.38 8.23
CA HIS A 36 -4.07 -7.75 7.69
C HIS A 36 -3.16 -8.70 8.50
N GLN A 37 -3.15 -9.96 8.07
CA GLN A 37 -2.43 -11.05 8.71
C GLN A 37 -1.04 -11.31 8.12
N ALA A 38 -0.68 -10.72 6.98
CA ALA A 38 0.68 -10.84 6.43
C ALA A 38 1.74 -10.35 7.43
N ARG A 39 2.85 -11.09 7.51
CA ARG A 39 4.07 -10.82 8.29
C ARG A 39 5.28 -11.22 7.45
N ALA A 40 6.39 -10.53 7.62
CA ALA A 40 7.68 -10.96 7.08
C ALA A 40 8.74 -11.00 8.17
N PHE A 41 9.71 -11.87 7.97
CA PHE A 41 10.79 -12.15 8.91
C PHE A 41 12.12 -12.08 8.14
N PRO A 42 13.08 -11.23 8.55
CA PRO A 42 14.36 -11.14 7.87
C PRO A 42 15.14 -12.46 7.96
N VAL A 43 15.63 -12.95 6.82
CA VAL A 43 16.51 -14.14 6.77
C VAL A 43 17.96 -13.75 7.04
N ASN A 44 18.43 -12.64 6.46
CA ASN A 44 19.78 -12.16 6.71
C ASN A 44 19.81 -11.19 7.90
N PRO A 45 20.82 -11.28 8.79
CA PRO A 45 21.03 -10.34 9.88
C PRO A 45 21.23 -8.88 9.45
N ARG A 46 21.54 -8.62 8.18
CA ARG A 46 21.68 -7.27 7.62
C ARG A 46 20.33 -6.60 7.30
N ASP A 47 19.27 -7.38 7.15
CA ASP A 47 17.93 -6.92 6.73
C ASP A 47 16.99 -6.71 7.94
N ARG A 48 17.50 -6.99 9.16
CA ARG A 48 16.79 -6.74 10.42
C ARG A 48 17.23 -5.45 11.10
N ASP A 49 16.32 -4.79 11.78
CA ASP A 49 16.61 -3.67 12.67
C ASP A 49 17.26 -4.13 13.99
N SER A 50 17.52 -3.19 14.90
CA SER A 50 18.11 -3.49 16.22
C SER A 50 17.22 -4.36 17.12
N LYS A 51 15.94 -4.55 16.76
CA LYS A 51 14.95 -5.36 17.49
C LYS A 51 14.68 -6.71 16.81
N GLY A 52 15.35 -6.99 15.69
CA GLY A 52 15.19 -8.23 14.95
C GLY A 52 14.01 -8.25 13.97
N THR A 53 13.35 -7.12 13.72
CA THR A 53 12.23 -7.00 12.78
C THR A 53 12.67 -6.48 11.42
N VAL A 54 11.77 -6.50 10.43
CA VAL A 54 12.02 -5.94 9.10
C VAL A 54 12.36 -4.45 9.21
N LYS A 55 13.45 -4.02 8.57
CA LYS A 55 13.85 -2.61 8.55
C LYS A 55 12.77 -1.73 7.89
N PRO A 56 12.56 -0.50 8.40
CA PRO A 56 11.78 0.52 7.70
C PRO A 56 12.34 0.76 6.31
N GLY A 57 11.45 1.03 5.35
CA GLY A 57 11.79 1.18 3.94
C GLY A 57 11.80 -0.13 3.14
N ALA A 58 11.60 -1.29 3.79
CA ALA A 58 11.51 -2.56 3.08
C ALA A 58 10.24 -2.62 2.21
N VAL A 59 10.42 -3.05 0.95
CA VAL A 59 9.36 -3.25 -0.03
C VAL A 59 9.39 -4.70 -0.51
N ILE A 60 8.24 -5.38 -0.46
CA ILE A 60 8.06 -6.67 -1.12
C ILE A 60 7.02 -6.49 -2.23
N ALA A 61 7.47 -6.60 -3.49
CA ALA A 61 6.64 -6.37 -4.68
C ALA A 61 6.58 -7.59 -5.61
N SER A 62 6.92 -8.78 -5.12
CA SER A 62 6.93 -10.03 -5.90
C SER A 62 6.65 -11.24 -5.00
N VAL A 63 6.38 -12.39 -5.63
CA VAL A 63 6.17 -13.73 -5.02
C VAL A 63 4.88 -13.88 -4.19
N ILE A 64 4.61 -12.96 -3.27
CA ILE A 64 3.48 -13.02 -2.33
C ILE A 64 2.37 -12.00 -2.66
N ILE A 65 2.48 -11.35 -3.82
CA ILE A 65 1.47 -10.44 -4.34
C ILE A 65 0.55 -11.19 -5.31
N ASP A 66 -0.67 -10.68 -5.49
CA ASP A 66 -1.60 -11.19 -6.49
C ASP A 66 -0.98 -11.03 -7.90
N PRO A 67 -0.84 -12.10 -8.70
CA PRO A 67 -0.15 -12.04 -9.99
C PRO A 67 -0.91 -11.23 -11.05
N HIS A 68 -2.19 -10.94 -10.82
CA HIS A 68 -3.06 -10.18 -11.72
C HIS A 68 -3.31 -8.75 -11.24
N ARG A 69 -2.80 -8.36 -10.06
CA ARG A 69 -2.97 -7.02 -9.50
C ARG A 69 -1.63 -6.38 -9.21
N LEU A 70 -1.55 -5.08 -9.49
CA LEU A 70 -0.45 -4.28 -8.98
C LEU A 70 -0.63 -4.17 -7.47
N GLY A 71 0.43 -4.47 -6.72
CA GLY A 71 0.44 -4.43 -5.28
C GLY A 71 1.85 -4.62 -4.74
N PHE A 72 2.07 -4.16 -3.51
CA PHE A 72 3.31 -4.40 -2.79
C PHE A 72 2.99 -4.45 -1.29
N TYR A 73 3.97 -4.80 -0.47
CA TYR A 73 3.96 -4.62 0.98
C TYR A 73 5.08 -3.64 1.32
N PHE A 74 4.77 -2.61 2.11
CA PHE A 74 5.75 -1.60 2.53
C PHE A 74 5.82 -1.50 4.05
N TRP A 75 7.02 -1.51 4.60
CA TRP A 75 7.26 -1.22 6.02
C TRP A 75 7.62 0.25 6.18
N ASP A 76 6.71 1.03 6.74
CA ASP A 76 6.88 2.48 6.96
C ASP A 76 7.64 2.81 8.25
N ASP A 77 7.54 1.95 9.27
CA ASP A 77 8.11 2.21 10.61
C ASP A 77 8.70 0.95 11.26
N SER A 78 9.60 1.18 12.22
CA SER A 78 10.18 0.16 13.10
C SER A 78 9.26 -0.03 14.29
N THR A 79 8.68 -1.21 14.46
CA THR A 79 7.75 -1.43 15.57
C THR A 79 8.47 -1.40 16.92
N LEU A 80 7.78 -0.89 17.95
CA LEU A 80 8.31 -0.80 19.32
C LEU A 80 8.38 -2.17 20.01
N GLN A 81 7.42 -3.05 19.72
CA GLN A 81 7.33 -4.41 20.24
C GLN A 81 6.58 -5.29 19.24
N ASP A 82 7.15 -6.47 18.98
CA ASP A 82 6.62 -7.54 18.14
C ASP A 82 6.42 -7.20 16.64
N THR A 83 6.36 -8.25 15.84
CA THR A 83 6.45 -8.25 14.37
C THR A 83 5.67 -7.11 13.70
N SER A 84 6.40 -6.27 12.98
CA SER A 84 5.83 -5.18 12.18
C SER A 84 4.90 -5.73 11.10
N ARG A 85 3.68 -5.19 11.05
CA ARG A 85 2.74 -5.48 9.97
C ARG A 85 3.09 -4.57 8.80
N PRO A 86 3.38 -5.13 7.62
CA PRO A 86 3.55 -4.27 6.45
C PRO A 86 2.26 -3.53 6.18
N CYS A 87 2.31 -2.52 5.32
CA CYS A 87 1.14 -1.90 4.76
C CYS A 87 1.07 -2.23 3.27
N PRO A 88 0.23 -3.16 2.83
CA PRO A 88 -0.02 -3.38 1.43
C PRO A 88 -0.83 -2.24 0.84
N PRO A 89 -0.37 -1.68 -0.27
CA PRO A 89 -1.26 -1.13 -1.27
C PRO A 89 -1.90 -2.24 -2.09
N GLU A 90 -3.22 -2.35 -1.99
CA GLU A 90 -4.05 -3.08 -2.93
C GLU A 90 -4.58 -2.06 -3.96
N TRP A 91 -4.27 -2.25 -5.25
CA TRP A 91 -4.86 -1.41 -6.30
C TRP A 91 -6.13 -2.08 -6.82
N VAL A 92 -7.15 -1.26 -7.09
CA VAL A 92 -8.42 -1.67 -7.73
C VAL A 92 -8.32 -1.45 -9.22
#